data_AF-A0AAW2W033-F1
#
_entry.id   AF-A0AAW2W033-F1
#
_cell.length_a   1.000
_cell.length_b   1.000
_cell.length_c   1.000
_cell.angle_alpha   90.00
_cell.angle_beta   90.00
_cell.angle_gamma   90.00
#
_symmetry.space_group_name_H-M   'P 1'
#
loop_
_entity.id
_entity.type
_entity.pdbx_description
1 polymer ?
#
loop_
_entity_poly.entity_id
_entity_poly.type
_entity_poly.pdbx_seq_one_letter_code
_entity_poly.pdbx_strand_id
1 'polypeptide(L)'
;MTKKPFVGQSAIANGLLDLVHTDVCGPLSIPARGGFSYFITFFDDHSRYDYVYLMRYKSGAFWKFKEYRLELENQTNRKIKALRSDRGGEYLSGEFMDYLKENGILSQWTPPGTPQLNGVAERRNRTLLDMVQSMMSFTELPPSFWGYALETAAKLLNIALSKSVP
;
A
#
# COMPACT_ATOMS: atom_id res chain seq x y z
N MET A 1 -31.25 3.60 -4.79
CA MET A 1 -30.90 4.67 -3.84
C MET A 1 -29.47 5.12 -4.12
N THR A 2 -29.28 6.32 -4.63
CA THR A 2 -27.95 6.89 -4.93
C THR A 2 -27.36 7.43 -3.63
N LYS A 3 -26.22 6.89 -3.18
CA LYS A 3 -25.52 7.42 -1.99
C LYS A 3 -25.15 8.87 -2.25
N LYS A 4 -25.48 9.77 -1.32
CA LYS A 4 -25.05 11.18 -1.37
C LYS A 4 -23.52 11.23 -1.40
N PRO A 5 -22.90 12.12 -2.20
CA PRO A 5 -21.46 12.31 -2.20
C PRO A 5 -21.01 12.76 -0.81
N PHE A 6 -19.90 12.18 -0.35
CA PHE A 6 -19.33 12.48 0.96
C PHE A 6 -18.71 13.89 0.96
N VAL A 7 -18.94 14.65 2.03
CA VAL A 7 -18.57 16.08 2.15
C VAL A 7 -17.35 16.29 3.05
N GLY A 8 -16.66 15.22 3.49
CA GLY A 8 -15.50 15.31 4.36
C GLY A 8 -14.19 14.97 3.66
N GLN A 9 -13.26 15.92 3.60
CA GLN A 9 -11.84 15.62 3.44
C GLN A 9 -11.38 14.89 4.72
N SER A 10 -10.84 13.67 4.62
CA SER A 10 -10.16 13.06 5.77
C SER A 10 -8.90 13.86 6.06
N ALA A 11 -8.79 14.42 7.26
CA ALA A 11 -7.60 15.17 7.66
C ALA A 11 -6.34 14.30 7.50
N ILE A 12 -5.29 14.90 6.96
CA ILE A 12 -3.96 14.29 6.83
C ILE A 12 -3.41 14.02 8.24
N ALA A 13 -2.73 12.89 8.43
CA ALA A 13 -2.02 12.59 9.66
C ALA A 13 -0.99 13.69 10.00
N ASN A 14 -0.85 14.00 11.29
CA ASN A 14 -0.03 15.14 11.75
C ASN A 14 1.47 14.85 11.78
N GLY A 15 1.88 13.57 11.69
CA GLY A 15 3.26 13.18 11.78
C GLY A 15 3.57 11.90 11.01
N LEU A 16 4.85 11.73 10.69
CA LEU A 16 5.38 10.53 10.07
C LEU A 16 5.04 9.28 10.91
N LEU A 17 4.54 8.24 10.24
CA LEU A 17 4.09 6.96 10.81
C LEU A 17 2.87 7.03 11.75
N ASP A 18 2.19 8.18 11.84
CA ASP A 18 0.95 8.29 12.62
C ASP A 18 -0.19 7.45 12.02
N LEU A 19 -0.22 7.34 10.69
CA LEU A 19 -1.16 6.51 9.95
C LEU A 19 -0.50 5.97 8.68
N VAL A 20 -0.44 4.65 8.56
CA VAL A 20 0.00 3.96 7.34
C VAL A 20 -1.21 3.30 6.70
N HIS A 21 -1.45 3.57 5.42
CA HIS A 21 -2.44 2.85 4.62
C HIS A 21 -1.76 1.68 3.90
N THR A 22 -2.44 0.55 3.80
CA THR A 22 -1.92 -0.63 3.10
C THR A 22 -2.99 -1.34 2.30
N ASP A 23 -2.59 -1.89 1.16
CA ASP A 23 -3.45 -2.69 0.30
C ASP A 23 -2.61 -3.73 -0.45
N VAL A 24 -3.16 -4.93 -0.64
CA VAL A 24 -2.55 -5.99 -1.44
C VAL A 24 -3.21 -6.05 -2.80
N CYS A 25 -2.41 -5.92 -3.85
CA CYS A 25 -2.87 -6.06 -5.22
C CYS A 25 -2.42 -7.41 -5.81
N GLY A 26 -3.36 -8.10 -6.47
CA GLY A 26 -3.11 -9.34 -7.19
C GLY A 26 -4.14 -10.45 -6.90
N PRO A 27 -4.00 -11.64 -7.53
CA PRO A 27 -2.90 -12.00 -8.42
C PRO A 27 -3.00 -11.25 -9.75
N LEU A 28 -1.87 -10.75 -10.24
CA LEU A 28 -1.76 -10.25 -11.62
C LEU A 28 -1.66 -11.43 -12.59
N SER A 29 -2.19 -11.25 -13.80
CA SER A 29 -2.34 -12.33 -14.79
C SER A 29 -1.02 -12.93 -15.25
N ILE A 30 0.04 -12.11 -15.31
CA ILE A 30 1.38 -12.53 -15.71
C ILE A 30 2.29 -12.37 -14.49
N PRO A 31 2.94 -13.42 -13.98
CA PRO A 31 3.92 -13.28 -12.91
C PRO A 31 5.11 -12.43 -13.36
N ALA A 32 5.57 -11.54 -12.47
CA ALA A 32 6.84 -10.86 -12.67
C ALA A 32 8.01 -11.86 -12.57
N ARG A 33 9.16 -11.44 -13.09
CA ARG A 33 10.43 -12.14 -12.90
C ARG A 33 10.66 -12.46 -11.42
N GLY A 34 11.03 -13.70 -11.12
CA GLY A 34 11.13 -14.20 -9.75
C GLY A 34 9.84 -14.84 -9.21
N GLY A 35 8.79 -14.93 -10.03
CA GLY A 35 7.54 -15.63 -9.70
C GLY A 35 6.57 -14.80 -8.85
N PHE A 36 6.74 -13.48 -8.78
CA PHE A 36 5.87 -12.60 -8.01
C PHE A 36 4.56 -12.37 -8.76
N SER A 37 3.43 -12.59 -8.09
CA SER A 37 2.10 -12.38 -8.68
C SER A 37 1.29 -11.34 -7.91
N TYR A 38 1.80 -10.88 -6.77
CA TYR A 38 1.17 -9.91 -5.90
C TYR A 38 2.17 -8.79 -5.58
N PHE A 39 1.66 -7.65 -5.13
CA PHE A 39 2.45 -6.67 -4.41
C PHE A 39 1.63 -6.09 -3.27
N ILE A 40 2.31 -5.61 -2.23
CA ILE A 40 1.70 -4.87 -1.13
C ILE A 40 2.29 -3.47 -1.11
N THR A 41 1.43 -2.49 -0.82
CA THR A 41 1.86 -1.11 -0.62
C THR A 41 1.70 -0.69 0.83
N PHE A 42 2.62 0.15 1.29
CA PHE A 42 2.53 0.87 2.55
C PHE A 42 2.73 2.36 2.25
N PHE A 43 1.66 3.12 2.40
CA PHE A 43 1.63 4.55 2.13
C PHE A 43 1.53 5.30 3.44
N ASP A 44 2.53 6.12 3.74
CA ASP A 44 2.52 6.98 4.91
C ASP A 44 1.65 8.22 4.65
N ASP A 45 0.62 8.42 5.48
CA ASP A 45 -0.38 9.45 5.23
C ASP A 45 0.19 10.87 5.36
N HIS A 46 1.21 11.09 6.21
CA HIS A 46 1.81 12.41 6.42
C HIS A 46 2.81 12.78 5.31
N SER A 47 3.84 11.94 5.10
CA SER A 47 4.92 12.18 4.14
C SER A 47 4.53 11.91 2.70
N ARG A 48 3.44 11.16 2.47
CA ARG A 48 3.00 10.70 1.15
C ARG A 48 3.99 9.75 0.46
N TYR A 49 4.93 9.20 1.20
CA TYR A 49 5.91 8.25 0.70
C TYR A 49 5.29 6.84 0.58
N ASP A 50 5.51 6.18 -0.56
CA ASP A 50 5.12 4.79 -0.77
C ASP A 50 6.27 3.82 -0.63
N TYR A 51 5.98 2.71 0.04
CA TYR A 51 6.79 1.51 0.00
C TYR A 51 6.02 0.44 -0.75
N VAL A 52 6.71 -0.27 -1.65
CA VAL A 52 6.13 -1.35 -2.45
C VAL A 52 6.99 -2.60 -2.29
N TYR A 53 6.35 -3.73 -1.99
CA TYR A 53 7.02 -5.02 -1.90
C TYR A 53 6.35 -6.04 -2.81
N LEU A 54 7.13 -6.67 -3.69
CA LEU A 54 6.68 -7.78 -4.53
C LEU A 54 6.52 -9.06 -3.70
N MET A 55 5.49 -9.85 -3.99
CA MET A 55 5.13 -11.07 -3.26
C MET A 55 4.70 -12.20 -4.20
N ARG A 56 5.11 -13.43 -3.87
CA ARG A 56 4.68 -14.64 -4.61
C ARG A 56 3.28 -15.08 -4.23
N TYR A 57 2.93 -14.91 -2.96
CA TYR A 57 1.66 -15.34 -2.38
C TYR A 57 1.05 -14.20 -1.56
N LYS A 58 -0.28 -14.13 -1.52
CA LYS A 58 -1.01 -13.15 -0.70
C LYS A 58 -0.68 -13.25 0.79
N SER A 59 -0.41 -14.46 1.28
CA SER A 59 0.02 -14.73 2.67
C SER A 59 1.37 -14.09 3.04
N GLY A 60 2.14 -13.60 2.07
CA GLY A 60 3.37 -12.85 2.33
C GLY A 60 3.16 -11.48 2.97
N ALA A 61 1.93 -10.95 2.97
CA ALA A 61 1.61 -9.60 3.45
C ALA A 61 2.07 -9.35 4.90
N PHE A 62 1.84 -10.32 5.79
CA PHE A 62 2.23 -10.19 7.19
C PHE A 62 3.76 -10.08 7.35
N TRP A 63 4.52 -10.94 6.67
CA TRP A 63 5.99 -10.89 6.72
C TRP A 63 6.53 -9.60 6.13
N LYS A 64 5.95 -9.09 5.04
CA LYS A 64 6.31 -7.80 4.46
C LYS A 64 5.98 -6.62 5.36
N PHE A 65 4.89 -6.69 6.13
CA PHE A 65 4.61 -5.68 7.14
C PHE A 65 5.65 -5.67 8.28
N LYS A 66 6.09 -6.85 8.75
CA LYS A 66 7.16 -6.95 9.76
C LYS A 66 8.46 -6.34 9.27
N GLU A 67 8.86 -6.65 8.03
CA GLU A 67 10.04 -6.10 7.36
C GLU A 67 9.94 -4.56 7.26
N TYR A 68 8.83 -4.06 6.71
CA TYR A 68 8.54 -2.63 6.60
C TYR A 68 8.63 -1.91 7.95
N ARG A 69 7.94 -2.40 8.98
CA ARG A 69 7.95 -1.76 10.30
C ARG A 69 9.36 -1.68 10.87
N LEU A 70 10.08 -2.80 10.89
CA LEU A 70 11.41 -2.86 11.50
C LEU A 70 12.39 -1.89 10.81
N GLU A 71 12.34 -1.82 9.49
CA GLU A 71 13.16 -0.89 8.71
C GLU A 71 12.81 0.57 9.02
N LEU A 72 11.53 0.93 8.94
CA LEU A 72 11.08 2.31 9.09
C LEU A 72 11.23 2.84 10.51
N GLU A 73 10.89 2.04 11.51
CA GLU A 73 11.00 2.46 12.90
C GLU A 73 12.47 2.66 13.29
N ASN A 74 13.38 1.85 12.75
CA ASN A 74 14.82 2.01 12.97
C ASN A 74 15.39 3.25 12.25
N GLN A 75 14.99 3.50 11.00
CA GLN A 75 15.48 4.65 10.21
C GLN A 75 14.94 6.00 10.73
N THR A 76 13.69 6.02 11.20
CA THR A 76 13.01 7.27 11.57
C THR A 76 13.01 7.54 13.07
N ASN A 77 13.37 6.54 13.88
CA ASN A 77 13.23 6.55 15.34
C ASN A 77 11.81 6.92 15.80
N ARG A 78 10.80 6.54 15.00
CA ARG A 78 9.37 6.73 15.27
C ARG A 78 8.66 5.39 15.18
N LYS A 79 7.52 5.25 15.84
CA LYS A 79 6.71 4.03 15.79
C LYS A 79 5.49 4.22 14.90
N ILE A 80 5.06 3.15 14.25
CA ILE A 80 3.78 3.12 13.55
C ILE A 80 2.65 3.17 14.59
N LYS A 81 1.80 4.20 14.55
CA LYS A 81 0.70 4.33 15.52
C LYS A 81 -0.56 3.59 15.07
N ALA A 82 -0.89 3.67 13.79
CA ALA A 82 -2.07 3.03 13.22
C ALA A 82 -1.79 2.46 11.84
N LEU A 83 -2.34 1.28 11.58
CA LEU A 83 -2.35 0.64 10.27
C LEU A 83 -3.79 0.61 9.76
N ARG A 84 -4.03 1.16 8.58
CA ARG A 84 -5.32 1.12 7.90
C ARG A 84 -5.25 0.20 6.70
N SER A 85 -6.18 -0.73 6.60
CA SER A 85 -6.30 -1.63 5.46
C SER A 85 -7.77 -1.89 5.11
N ASP A 86 -7.98 -2.63 4.03
CA ASP A 86 -9.23 -3.30 3.78
C ASP A 86 -9.47 -4.47 4.76
N ARG A 87 -10.58 -5.18 4.58
CA ARG A 87 -10.89 -6.41 5.33
C ARG A 87 -10.36 -7.66 4.62
N GLY A 88 -9.23 -7.55 3.91
CA GLY A 88 -8.57 -8.69 3.28
C GLY A 88 -8.20 -9.76 4.31
N GLY A 89 -8.42 -11.03 3.97
CA GLY A 89 -8.20 -12.15 4.88
C GLY A 89 -6.76 -12.26 5.42
N GLU A 90 -5.79 -11.74 4.67
CA GLU A 90 -4.39 -11.61 5.08
C GLU A 90 -4.18 -10.71 6.30
N TYR A 91 -4.99 -9.66 6.45
CA TYR A 91 -4.92 -8.74 7.58
C TYR A 91 -5.74 -9.23 8.77
N LEU A 92 -6.75 -10.07 8.53
CA LEU A 92 -7.66 -10.60 9.55
C LEU A 92 -7.14 -11.86 10.26
N SER A 93 -5.92 -12.32 9.95
CA SER A 93 -5.35 -13.47 10.64
C SER A 93 -5.09 -13.14 12.11
N GLY A 94 -5.29 -14.14 13.00
CA GLY A 94 -5.03 -13.97 14.44
C GLY A 94 -3.58 -13.54 14.71
N GLU A 95 -2.63 -14.15 14.00
CA GLU A 95 -1.21 -13.82 14.11
C GLU A 95 -0.91 -12.34 13.75
N PHE A 96 -1.50 -11.82 12.69
CA PHE A 96 -1.31 -10.41 12.32
C PHE A 96 -1.90 -9.51 13.41
N MET A 97 -3.11 -9.81 13.87
CA MET A 97 -3.78 -9.01 14.89
C MET A 97 -3.08 -9.01 16.24
N ASP A 98 -2.62 -10.16 16.69
CA ASP A 98 -1.84 -10.29 17.92
C ASP A 98 -0.53 -9.51 17.78
N TYR A 99 0.15 -9.61 16.64
CA TYR A 99 1.36 -8.83 16.39
C TYR A 99 1.14 -7.31 16.41
N LEU A 100 0.04 -6.81 15.81
CA LEU A 100 -0.29 -5.38 15.88
C LEU A 100 -0.53 -4.94 17.34
N LYS A 101 -1.28 -5.74 18.10
CA LYS A 101 -1.58 -5.48 19.50
C LYS A 101 -0.32 -5.48 20.37
N GLU A 102 0.56 -6.47 20.20
CA GLU A 102 1.84 -6.59 20.91
C GLU A 102 2.76 -5.39 20.66
N ASN A 103 2.70 -4.80 19.47
CA ASN A 103 3.49 -3.63 19.11
C ASN A 103 2.77 -2.29 19.35
N GLY A 104 1.56 -2.32 19.93
CA GLY A 104 0.77 -1.13 20.24
C GLY A 104 0.24 -0.39 19.01
N ILE A 105 0.09 -1.08 17.87
CA ILE A 105 -0.37 -0.52 16.61
C ILE A 105 -1.89 -0.64 16.53
N LEU A 106 -2.58 0.49 16.38
CA LEU A 106 -4.03 0.50 16.20
C LEU A 106 -4.41 -0.03 14.82
N SER A 107 -5.10 -1.16 14.78
CA SER A 107 -5.69 -1.66 13.53
C SER A 107 -6.96 -0.89 13.17
N GLN A 108 -6.97 -0.25 11.99
CA GLN A 108 -8.10 0.50 11.44
C GLN A 108 -8.67 -0.21 10.21
N TRP A 109 -9.75 -0.96 10.39
CA TRP A 109 -10.43 -1.62 9.29
C TRP A 109 -11.42 -0.71 8.61
N THR A 110 -11.40 -0.69 7.29
CA THR A 110 -12.42 0.03 6.54
C THR A 110 -13.73 -0.79 6.53
N PRO A 111 -14.88 -0.19 6.93
CA PRO A 111 -16.16 -0.89 6.91
C PRO A 111 -16.57 -1.33 5.49
N PRO A 112 -17.33 -2.42 5.35
CA PRO A 112 -17.92 -2.83 4.08
C PRO A 112 -18.84 -1.71 3.56
N GLY A 113 -18.68 -1.34 2.29
CA GLY A 113 -19.49 -0.29 1.67
C GLY A 113 -19.00 1.14 1.92
N THR A 114 -17.83 1.33 2.54
CA THR A 114 -17.07 2.60 2.57
C THR A 114 -15.69 2.45 1.89
N PRO A 115 -15.65 2.10 0.59
CA PRO A 115 -14.39 1.95 -0.14
C PRO A 115 -13.55 3.24 -0.13
N GLN A 116 -14.18 4.40 0.07
CA GLN A 116 -13.49 5.70 0.15
C GLN A 116 -12.45 5.77 1.29
N LEU A 117 -12.63 5.01 2.39
CA LEU A 117 -11.70 5.04 3.53
C LEU A 117 -10.38 4.30 3.26
N ASN A 118 -10.41 3.24 2.44
CA ASN A 118 -9.19 2.62 1.88
C ASN A 118 -8.86 3.20 0.50
N GLY A 119 -9.72 4.10 0.02
CA GLY A 119 -9.63 4.69 -1.31
C GLY A 119 -8.32 5.43 -1.52
N VAL A 120 -7.61 5.82 -0.46
CA VAL A 120 -6.26 6.37 -0.57
C VAL A 120 -5.29 5.31 -1.11
N ALA A 121 -5.19 4.15 -0.45
CA ALA A 121 -4.35 3.05 -0.91
C ALA A 121 -4.80 2.51 -2.27
N GLU A 122 -6.11 2.32 -2.49
CA GLU A 122 -6.64 1.86 -3.78
C GLU A 122 -6.32 2.83 -4.93
N ARG A 123 -6.49 4.14 -4.73
CA ARG A 123 -6.14 5.17 -5.74
C ARG A 123 -4.64 5.18 -6.01
N ARG A 124 -3.83 4.95 -4.97
CA ARG A 124 -2.39 4.90 -5.11
C ARG A 124 -1.95 3.67 -5.90
N ASN A 125 -2.49 2.50 -5.59
CA ASN A 125 -2.27 1.26 -6.34
C ASN A 125 -2.69 1.40 -7.81
N ARG A 126 -3.84 2.06 -8.08
CA ARG A 126 -4.25 2.35 -9.46
C ARG A 126 -3.25 3.26 -10.18
N THR A 127 -2.79 4.33 -9.54
CA THR A 127 -1.78 5.24 -10.12
C THR A 127 -0.49 4.50 -10.47
N LEU A 128 -0.01 3.63 -9.57
CA LEU A 128 1.15 2.78 -9.79
C LEU A 128 0.96 1.86 -11.00
N LEU A 129 -0.19 1.19 -11.10
CA LEU A 129 -0.49 0.30 -12.21
C LEU A 129 -0.63 1.03 -13.55
N ASP A 130 -1.23 2.22 -13.55
CA ASP A 130 -1.33 3.08 -14.74
C ASP A 130 0.08 3.50 -15.22
N MET A 131 0.97 3.85 -14.29
CA MET A 131 2.37 4.15 -14.59
C MET A 131 3.12 2.93 -15.12
N VAL A 132 2.93 1.76 -14.52
CA VAL A 132 3.52 0.49 -15.00
C VAL A 132 3.05 0.20 -16.42
N GLN A 133 1.76 0.29 -16.69
CA GLN A 133 1.21 0.06 -18.02
C GLN A 133 1.78 1.04 -19.04
N SER A 134 1.88 2.32 -18.68
CA SER A 134 2.51 3.34 -19.51
C SER A 134 3.98 3.03 -19.78
N MET A 135 4.79 2.77 -18.76
CA MET A 135 6.22 2.43 -18.94
C MET A 135 6.40 1.20 -19.83
N MET A 136 5.61 0.15 -19.59
CA MET A 136 5.72 -1.09 -20.36
C MET A 136 5.31 -0.91 -21.82
N SER A 137 4.34 -0.05 -22.13
CA SER A 137 3.86 0.18 -23.51
C SER A 137 4.89 0.89 -24.40
N PHE A 138 5.85 1.60 -23.82
CA PHE A 138 6.96 2.25 -24.53
C PHE A 138 8.21 1.35 -24.66
N THR A 139 8.14 0.09 -24.26
CA THR A 139 9.29 -0.84 -24.30
C THR A 139 8.97 -2.11 -25.08
N GLU A 140 10.00 -2.75 -25.62
CA GLU A 140 9.91 -4.09 -26.20
C GLU A 140 10.13 -5.21 -25.15
N LEU A 141 10.08 -4.87 -23.86
CA LEU A 141 10.31 -5.83 -22.78
C LEU A 141 9.12 -6.77 -22.60
N PRO A 142 9.36 -8.05 -22.26
CA PRO A 142 8.29 -8.98 -21.90
C PRO A 142 7.42 -8.45 -20.74
N PRO A 143 6.10 -8.72 -20.71
CA PRO A 143 5.22 -8.29 -19.63
C PRO A 143 5.67 -8.71 -18.22
N SER A 144 6.46 -9.77 -18.09
CA SER A 144 7.05 -10.22 -16.81
C SER A 144 8.04 -9.22 -16.18
N PHE A 145 8.38 -8.13 -16.86
CA PHE A 145 9.14 -7.02 -16.30
C PHE A 145 8.30 -6.03 -15.48
N TRP A 146 6.97 -6.21 -15.39
CA TRP A 146 6.09 -5.29 -14.66
C TRP A 146 6.54 -5.07 -13.21
N GLY A 147 7.18 -6.06 -12.56
CA GLY A 147 7.70 -5.92 -11.19
C GLY A 147 8.78 -4.84 -11.08
N TYR A 148 9.73 -4.81 -12.02
CA TYR A 148 10.76 -3.77 -12.08
C TYR A 148 10.17 -2.41 -12.48
N ALA A 149 9.19 -2.40 -13.39
CA ALA A 149 8.46 -1.19 -13.75
C ALA A 149 7.70 -0.63 -12.55
N LEU A 150 7.14 -1.49 -11.69
CA LEU A 150 6.40 -1.09 -10.48
C LEU A 150 7.33 -0.46 -9.44
N GLU A 151 8.47 -1.09 -9.15
CA GLU A 151 9.48 -0.53 -8.25
C GLU A 151 9.99 0.82 -8.78
N THR A 152 10.18 0.93 -10.09
CA THR A 152 10.57 2.18 -10.75
C THR A 152 9.48 3.24 -10.63
N ALA A 153 8.21 2.89 -10.88
CA ALA A 153 7.07 3.79 -10.74
C ALA A 153 6.93 4.34 -9.31
N ALA A 154 7.07 3.47 -8.30
CA ALA A 154 7.06 3.88 -6.90
C ALA A 154 8.21 4.85 -6.59
N LYS A 155 9.43 4.54 -7.05
CA LYS A 155 10.58 5.43 -6.89
C LYS A 155 10.34 6.80 -7.55
N LEU A 156 9.80 6.82 -8.77
CA LEU A 156 9.47 8.06 -9.46
C LEU A 156 8.42 8.88 -8.70
N LEU A 157 7.38 8.23 -8.16
CA LEU A 157 6.37 8.92 -7.36
C LEU A 157 6.92 9.50 -6.06
N ASN A 158 7.91 8.85 -5.44
CA ASN A 158 8.53 9.33 -4.21
C ASN A 158 9.51 10.49 -4.42
N ILE A 159 10.10 10.63 -5.62
CA ILE A 159 11.02 11.72 -5.94
C ILE A 159 10.35 12.87 -6.70
N ALA A 160 9.28 12.59 -7.44
CA ALA A 160 8.56 13.61 -8.20
C ALA A 160 7.66 14.41 -7.27
N LEU A 161 7.67 15.73 -7.43
CA LEU A 161 6.76 16.63 -6.72
C LEU A 161 5.32 16.36 -7.21
N SER A 162 4.55 15.55 -6.47
CA SER A 162 3.12 15.40 -6.73
C SER A 162 2.35 16.50 -5.98
N LYS A 163 1.45 17.22 -6.68
CA LYS A 163 0.49 18.12 -6.03
C LYS A 163 -0.39 17.31 -5.08
N SER A 164 -0.74 17.89 -3.94
CA SER A 164 -1.66 17.31 -2.97
C SER A 164 -2.93 16.82 -3.66
N VAL A 165 -3.28 15.53 -3.50
CA VAL A 165 -4.64 15.06 -3.79
C VAL A 165 -5.53 15.70 -2.72
N PRO A 166 -6.50 16.56 -3.10
CA PRO A 166 -7.49 17.09 -2.17
C PRO A 166 -8.31 15.95 -1.57
#